data_AF-A0A246NBF0-F1
#
_entry.id   AF-A0A246NBF0-F1
#
_cell.length_a   1.000
_cell.length_b   1.000
_cell.length_c   1.000
_cell.angle_alpha   90.00
_cell.angle_beta   90.00
_cell.angle_gamma   90.00
#
_symmetry.space_group_name_H-M   'P 1'
#
loop_
_entity.id
_entity.type
_entity.pdbx_description
1 polymer ?
#
loop_
_entity_poly.entity_id
_entity_poly.type
_entity_poly.pdbx_seq_one_letter_code
_entity_poly.pdbx_strand_id
1 'polypeptide(L)'
;MTLYQNGVVAGSATVGADGRWQITPDRDMQTGSNNFTVKAVDLAGNVSDYAPNWAINYDSGVKHSSGEENWNCRANTSWQTGRVYQYGGLKVTELKHGTSNNCFYTGIMNRPDGYESKAIEMLDHSVVQFDFGATNYVEFNYGYLHNCDTYVDIFSPSGELLGREYLQPGGASRSEQGLNTFSWQAPAGQQIGYIDVHSGEDPDTYKKVLCWNVLVKRDVGWIIDTVRWGKDESLVQHHTLPETLEQEGAQLHLNDVQQWLAAHSGQLLQGFSALVLEGEHQQLDYQQLTQHISGLQHIDLTGSGDNLLQLDAQQLLQQAHQDVLLPERTRSWLIDGDAGDVVQLSDSTQFYQQWQQQGTQQSGGKVWQVFESLDHSATLLINNEVMVA
;
A
#
# COMPACT_ATOMS: atom_id res chain seq x y z
N MET A 1 -21.20 40.37 6.57
CA MET A 1 -22.02 39.17 6.36
C MET A 1 -21.17 37.97 6.70
N THR A 2 -21.68 37.04 7.51
CA THR A 2 -20.99 35.80 7.88
C THR A 2 -21.84 34.62 7.40
N LEU A 3 -21.24 33.73 6.63
CA LEU A 3 -21.85 32.49 6.13
C LEU A 3 -21.57 31.37 7.11
N TYR A 4 -22.59 30.54 7.36
CA TYR A 4 -22.47 29.31 8.13
C TYR A 4 -22.90 28.13 7.28
N GLN A 5 -22.12 27.06 7.29
CA GLN A 5 -22.43 25.75 6.70
C GLN A 5 -22.54 24.72 7.82
N ASN A 6 -23.69 24.04 7.93
CA ASN A 6 -23.99 23.06 8.98
C ASN A 6 -23.72 23.59 10.41
N GLY A 7 -23.98 24.88 10.63
CA GLY A 7 -23.79 25.56 11.92
C GLY A 7 -22.38 26.09 12.20
N VAL A 8 -21.40 25.83 11.32
CA VAL A 8 -20.02 26.30 11.45
C VAL A 8 -19.75 27.44 10.48
N VAL A 9 -18.97 28.45 10.89
CA VAL A 9 -18.58 29.56 10.01
C VAL A 9 -17.85 29.00 8.79
N ALA A 10 -18.29 29.41 7.60
CA ALA A 10 -17.76 28.98 6.30
C ALA A 10 -17.21 30.16 5.47
N GLY A 11 -17.12 31.35 6.05
CA GLY A 11 -16.60 32.54 5.40
C GLY A 11 -17.32 33.83 5.79
N SER A 12 -16.77 34.97 5.37
CA SER A 12 -17.39 36.28 5.59
C SER A 12 -17.08 37.24 4.45
N ALA A 13 -17.96 38.23 4.26
CA ALA A 13 -17.78 39.30 3.29
C ALA A 13 -18.40 40.62 3.78
N THR A 14 -17.83 41.72 3.33
CA THR A 14 -18.44 43.06 3.48
C THR A 14 -19.56 43.21 2.45
N VAL A 15 -20.70 43.74 2.89
CA VAL A 15 -21.82 44.03 1.99
C VAL A 15 -21.53 45.34 1.26
N GLY A 16 -21.62 45.33 -0.06
CA GLY A 16 -21.42 46.51 -0.90
C GLY A 16 -22.53 47.54 -0.73
N ALA A 17 -22.30 48.77 -1.21
CA ALA A 17 -23.29 49.86 -1.15
C ALA A 17 -24.58 49.55 -1.94
N ASP A 18 -24.51 48.61 -2.88
CA ASP A 18 -25.64 48.10 -3.67
C ASP A 18 -26.34 46.88 -3.01
N GLY A 19 -25.95 46.53 -1.78
CA GLY A 19 -26.49 45.40 -1.03
C GLY A 19 -25.97 44.03 -1.45
N ARG A 20 -25.07 43.95 -2.44
CA ARG A 20 -24.52 42.67 -2.90
C ARG A 20 -23.32 42.25 -2.05
N TRP A 21 -23.17 40.94 -1.93
CA TRP A 21 -22.03 40.30 -1.28
C TRP A 21 -21.78 38.97 -1.97
N GLN A 22 -20.54 38.51 -1.92
CA GLN A 22 -20.13 37.21 -2.44
C GLN A 22 -19.20 36.58 -1.42
N ILE A 23 -19.46 35.33 -1.07
CA ILE A 23 -18.62 34.52 -0.20
C ILE A 23 -18.33 33.23 -0.97
N THR A 24 -17.05 32.94 -1.18
CA THR A 24 -16.61 31.59 -1.54
C THR A 24 -16.43 30.83 -0.22
N PRO A 25 -17.20 29.75 0.03
CA PRO A 25 -17.02 28.97 1.24
C PRO A 25 -15.58 28.49 1.38
N ASP A 26 -15.02 28.55 2.58
CA ASP A 26 -13.71 27.98 2.90
C ASP A 26 -13.75 26.45 3.11
N ARG A 27 -14.96 25.86 3.02
CA ARG A 27 -15.23 24.43 3.15
C ARG A 27 -16.05 23.93 1.97
N ASP A 28 -15.72 22.74 1.52
CA ASP A 28 -16.45 22.08 0.44
C ASP A 28 -17.82 21.57 0.93
N MET A 29 -18.75 21.36 0.00
CA MET A 29 -20.04 20.73 0.30
C MET A 29 -19.84 19.23 0.53
N GLN A 30 -20.47 18.70 1.57
CA GLN A 30 -20.52 17.26 1.82
C GLN A 30 -21.54 16.59 0.90
N THR A 31 -21.32 15.32 0.50
CA THR A 31 -22.37 14.58 -0.21
C THR A 31 -23.63 14.50 0.65
N GLY A 32 -24.78 14.76 0.04
CA GLY A 32 -26.06 14.89 0.73
C GLY A 32 -26.38 16.35 1.10
N SER A 33 -27.11 16.54 2.20
CA SER A 33 -27.69 17.84 2.55
C SER A 33 -26.70 18.77 3.24
N ASN A 34 -26.45 19.94 2.65
CA ASN A 34 -25.66 21.02 3.25
C ASN A 34 -26.58 22.18 3.59
N ASN A 35 -26.70 22.49 4.88
CA ASN A 35 -27.54 23.58 5.37
C ASN A 35 -26.71 24.86 5.47
N PHE A 36 -27.21 25.94 4.87
CA PHE A 36 -26.56 27.23 4.92
C PHE A 36 -27.44 28.28 5.58
N THR A 37 -26.81 29.11 6.40
CA THR A 37 -27.44 30.29 7.02
C THR A 37 -26.47 31.46 7.00
N VAL A 38 -26.98 32.70 7.12
CA VAL A 38 -26.15 33.90 7.23
C VAL A 38 -26.60 34.80 8.36
N LYS A 39 -25.65 35.58 8.89
CA LYS A 39 -25.89 36.71 9.79
C LYS A 39 -25.19 37.97 9.28
N ALA A 40 -25.83 39.12 9.49
CA ALA A 40 -25.22 40.42 9.27
C ALA A 40 -24.76 41.02 10.61
N VAL A 41 -23.68 41.80 10.54
CA VAL A 41 -23.19 42.63 11.64
C VAL A 41 -23.08 44.05 11.10
N ASP A 42 -23.68 45.03 11.80
CA ASP A 42 -23.55 46.44 11.41
C ASP A 42 -22.24 47.06 11.92
N LEU A 43 -21.98 48.32 11.55
CA LEU A 43 -20.76 49.03 11.98
C LEU A 43 -20.69 49.28 13.50
N ALA A 44 -21.82 49.20 14.21
CA ALA A 44 -21.90 49.35 15.66
C ALA A 44 -21.75 48.01 16.39
N GLY A 45 -21.62 46.89 15.67
CA GLY A 45 -21.48 45.55 16.23
C GLY A 45 -22.80 44.84 16.52
N ASN A 46 -23.95 45.38 16.11
CA ASN A 46 -25.24 44.71 16.28
C ASN A 46 -25.36 43.53 15.31
N VAL A 47 -25.76 42.37 15.80
CA VAL A 47 -25.88 41.12 15.02
C VAL A 47 -27.34 40.84 14.70
N SER A 48 -27.64 40.48 13.45
CA SER A 48 -28.98 40.08 13.04
C SER A 48 -29.37 38.67 13.52
N ASP A 49 -30.66 38.35 13.43
CA ASP A 49 -31.12 36.96 13.41
C ASP A 49 -30.56 36.22 12.18
N TYR A 50 -30.61 34.88 12.23
CA TYR A 50 -30.27 34.05 11.08
C TYR A 50 -31.30 34.26 9.96
N ALA A 51 -30.81 34.38 8.73
CA ALA A 51 -31.67 34.20 7.57
C ALA A 51 -32.28 32.78 7.55
N PRO A 52 -33.41 32.57 6.85
CA PRO A 52 -33.97 31.23 6.64
C PRO A 52 -32.91 30.27 6.11
N ASN A 53 -32.92 29.02 6.59
CA ASN A 53 -32.00 27.99 6.11
C ASN A 53 -32.26 27.67 4.63
N TRP A 54 -31.20 27.61 3.82
CA TRP A 54 -31.25 27.02 2.49
C TRP A 54 -30.38 25.76 2.43
N ALA A 55 -31.03 24.64 2.13
CA ALA A 55 -30.35 23.36 1.96
C ALA A 55 -29.95 23.16 0.50
N ILE A 56 -28.67 22.86 0.28
CA ILE A 56 -28.17 22.38 -1.02
C ILE A 56 -27.89 20.89 -0.86
N ASN A 57 -28.65 20.07 -1.58
CA ASN A 57 -28.33 18.65 -1.71
C ASN A 57 -27.25 18.51 -2.78
N TYR A 58 -26.03 18.26 -2.33
CA TYR A 58 -24.90 18.03 -3.22
C TYR A 58 -24.81 16.52 -3.50
N ASP A 59 -25.13 16.15 -4.73
CA ASP A 59 -24.83 14.83 -5.25
C ASP A 59 -23.48 14.91 -5.97
N SER A 60 -22.47 14.22 -5.44
CA SER A 60 -21.14 14.19 -6.05
C SER A 60 -21.12 13.37 -7.35
N GLY A 61 -22.19 12.63 -7.67
CA GLY A 61 -22.27 11.75 -8.86
C GLY A 61 -21.38 10.51 -8.77
N VAL A 62 -20.73 10.29 -7.62
CA VAL A 62 -19.77 9.20 -7.41
C VAL A 62 -20.52 7.97 -6.90
N LYS A 63 -20.74 6.99 -7.78
CA LYS A 63 -21.03 5.60 -7.38
C LYS A 63 -19.72 4.86 -7.16
N HIS A 64 -19.06 5.08 -6.03
CA HIS A 64 -18.05 4.16 -5.52
C HIS A 64 -18.56 3.67 -4.17
N SER A 65 -18.57 2.35 -3.99
CA SER A 65 -18.68 1.76 -2.65
C SER A 65 -17.63 2.40 -1.75
N SER A 66 -17.97 2.70 -0.50
CA SER A 66 -16.98 3.07 0.52
C SER A 66 -15.72 2.21 0.36
N GLY A 67 -14.56 2.82 0.08
CA GLY A 67 -13.29 2.10 0.01
C GLY A 67 -12.53 2.10 -1.31
N GLU A 68 -12.82 2.99 -2.28
CA GLU A 68 -11.98 3.17 -3.48
C GLU A 68 -12.09 4.58 -4.11
N GLU A 69 -10.97 5.13 -4.59
CA GLU A 69 -10.86 6.33 -5.41
C GLU A 69 -9.76 6.15 -6.48
N ASN A 70 -10.11 6.34 -7.76
CA ASN A 70 -9.22 6.13 -8.92
C ASN A 70 -8.98 7.40 -9.75
N TRP A 71 -9.44 8.56 -9.27
CA TRP A 71 -9.21 9.90 -9.83
C TRP A 71 -9.78 10.18 -11.23
N ASN A 72 -10.13 9.17 -12.02
CA ASN A 72 -10.47 9.27 -13.44
C ASN A 72 -11.68 10.17 -13.72
N CYS A 73 -12.62 10.27 -12.78
CA CYS A 73 -13.79 11.15 -12.90
C CYS A 73 -13.55 12.59 -12.39
N ARG A 74 -12.37 12.90 -11.85
CA ARG A 74 -12.08 14.17 -11.17
C ARG A 74 -11.57 15.24 -12.14
N ALA A 75 -11.74 16.52 -11.81
CA ALA A 75 -11.13 17.60 -12.57
C ALA A 75 -9.64 17.75 -12.23
N ASN A 76 -8.83 18.23 -13.18
CA ASN A 76 -7.45 18.59 -12.87
C ASN A 76 -7.43 19.69 -11.81
N THR A 77 -6.68 19.48 -10.75
CA THR A 77 -6.72 20.34 -9.57
C THR A 77 -5.33 20.44 -8.96
N SER A 78 -4.81 21.65 -8.81
CA SER A 78 -3.69 21.93 -7.93
C SER A 78 -4.15 21.97 -6.48
N TRP A 79 -3.48 21.22 -5.61
CA TRP A 79 -3.76 21.31 -4.20
C TRP A 79 -3.07 22.51 -3.55
N GLN A 80 -3.77 23.10 -2.59
CA GLN A 80 -3.27 24.18 -1.75
C GLN A 80 -2.86 23.58 -0.41
N THR A 81 -1.64 23.87 0.01
CA THR A 81 -1.12 23.37 1.29
C THR A 81 -2.03 23.75 2.45
N GLY A 82 -2.38 22.76 3.27
CA GLY A 82 -3.27 22.89 4.43
C GLY A 82 -4.76 22.88 4.10
N ARG A 83 -5.17 22.85 2.82
CA ARG A 83 -6.58 22.68 2.44
C ARG A 83 -6.94 21.19 2.40
N VAL A 84 -8.07 20.86 3.02
CA VAL A 84 -8.66 19.51 2.98
C VAL A 84 -9.54 19.37 1.75
N TYR A 85 -9.27 18.37 0.93
CA TYR A 85 -10.07 17.98 -0.24
C TYR A 85 -10.82 16.69 0.08
N GLN A 86 -12.12 16.62 -0.21
CA GLN A 86 -12.95 15.46 0.11
C GLN A 86 -13.40 14.71 -1.15
N TYR A 87 -13.12 13.41 -1.19
CA TYR A 87 -13.42 12.49 -2.28
C TYR A 87 -14.23 11.29 -1.74
N GLY A 88 -15.54 11.49 -1.56
CA GLY A 88 -16.39 10.50 -0.90
C GLY A 88 -15.98 10.31 0.57
N GLY A 89 -15.55 9.09 0.91
CA GLY A 89 -15.07 8.75 2.26
C GLY A 89 -13.59 9.11 2.51
N LEU A 90 -12.83 9.45 1.47
CA LEU A 90 -11.43 9.82 1.56
C LEU A 90 -11.29 11.34 1.70
N LYS A 91 -10.43 11.80 2.62
CA LYS A 91 -9.96 13.18 2.68
C LYS A 91 -8.48 13.23 2.34
N VAL A 92 -8.07 14.22 1.56
CA VAL A 92 -6.68 14.41 1.17
C VAL A 92 -6.23 15.82 1.51
N THR A 93 -5.04 15.96 2.11
CA THR A 93 -4.46 17.25 2.50
C THR A 93 -2.99 17.29 2.11
N GLU A 94 -2.58 18.25 1.30
CA GLU A 94 -1.15 18.55 1.14
C GLU A 94 -0.66 19.23 2.44
N LEU A 95 0.09 18.50 3.26
CA LEU A 95 0.63 19.02 4.52
C LEU A 95 1.86 19.89 4.28
N LYS A 96 2.65 19.57 3.26
CA LYS A 96 3.84 20.31 2.87
C LYS A 96 3.93 20.36 1.35
N HIS A 97 4.01 21.56 0.81
CA HIS A 97 4.28 21.74 -0.61
C HIS A 97 5.65 21.20 -0.98
N GLY A 98 5.70 20.49 -2.11
CA GLY A 98 6.96 19.99 -2.64
C GLY A 98 7.84 21.08 -3.24
N THR A 99 9.07 20.71 -3.56
CA THR A 99 9.98 21.53 -4.35
C THR A 99 9.83 21.15 -5.81
N SER A 100 9.60 22.12 -6.70
CA SER A 100 9.70 21.90 -8.14
C SER A 100 10.50 23.03 -8.80
N ASN A 101 11.14 22.70 -9.91
CA ASN A 101 11.85 23.67 -10.77
C ASN A 101 11.06 23.95 -12.06
N ASN A 102 9.77 23.60 -12.11
CA ASN A 102 8.91 23.66 -13.29
C ASN A 102 7.47 24.10 -12.92
N CYS A 103 6.50 23.89 -13.83
CA CYS A 103 5.11 24.35 -13.67
C CYS A 103 4.15 23.29 -13.09
N PHE A 104 4.66 22.18 -12.57
CA PHE A 104 3.85 21.13 -11.96
C PHE A 104 3.56 21.44 -10.49
N TYR A 105 2.49 20.84 -9.96
CA TYR A 105 2.01 21.01 -8.59
C TYR A 105 1.48 19.68 -8.08
N THR A 106 1.57 19.45 -6.78
CA THR A 106 0.91 18.30 -6.15
C THR A 106 -0.59 18.40 -6.38
N GLY A 107 -1.21 17.31 -6.84
CA GLY A 107 -2.66 17.25 -7.04
C GLY A 107 -3.08 16.37 -8.21
N ILE A 108 -4.35 16.48 -8.60
CA ILE A 108 -4.93 15.60 -9.62
C ILE A 108 -4.62 16.12 -11.02
N MET A 109 -4.00 15.28 -11.84
CA MET A 109 -3.52 15.62 -13.18
C MET A 109 -3.85 14.51 -14.18
N ASN A 110 -3.88 14.85 -15.47
CA ASN A 110 -3.93 13.85 -16.52
C ASN A 110 -2.61 13.07 -16.52
N ARG A 111 -2.67 11.74 -16.64
CA ARG A 111 -1.47 10.95 -16.83
C ARG A 111 -0.76 11.32 -18.15
N PRO A 112 0.58 11.25 -18.22
CA PRO A 112 1.34 11.54 -19.45
C PRO A 112 1.09 10.55 -20.62
N ASP A 113 0.25 9.53 -20.43
CA ASP A 113 0.05 8.38 -21.31
C ASP A 113 -1.08 8.56 -22.36
N GLY A 114 -1.91 9.59 -22.26
CA GLY A 114 -2.83 10.01 -23.31
C GLY A 114 -4.19 9.32 -23.36
N TYR A 115 -4.56 8.54 -22.34
CA TYR A 115 -5.94 8.10 -22.14
C TYR A 115 -6.61 8.97 -21.08
N GLU A 116 -7.94 8.96 -20.99
CA GLU A 116 -8.75 9.81 -20.09
C GLU A 116 -8.54 9.52 -18.58
N SER A 117 -7.42 8.86 -18.23
CA SER A 117 -7.02 8.47 -16.89
C SER A 117 -6.26 9.58 -16.16
N LYS A 118 -6.56 9.72 -14.87
CA LYS A 118 -5.96 10.72 -13.98
C LYS A 118 -5.25 10.01 -12.84
N ALA A 119 -4.37 10.75 -12.19
CA ALA A 119 -3.67 10.31 -10.99
C ALA A 119 -3.35 11.54 -10.15
N ILE A 120 -2.90 11.31 -8.93
CA ILE A 120 -2.21 12.33 -8.15
C ILE A 120 -0.78 12.40 -8.65
N GLU A 121 -0.34 13.59 -9.02
CA GLU A 121 1.06 13.92 -9.22
C GLU A 121 1.65 14.39 -7.89
N MET A 122 2.79 13.82 -7.52
CA MET A 122 3.51 14.09 -6.28
C MET A 122 4.85 14.76 -6.62
N LEU A 123 5.08 15.94 -6.04
CA LEU A 123 6.35 16.66 -6.16
C LEU A 123 7.38 16.16 -5.15
N ASP A 124 8.66 16.38 -5.45
CA ASP A 124 9.77 16.13 -4.53
C ASP A 124 9.56 16.84 -3.19
N HIS A 125 9.97 16.20 -2.09
CA HIS A 125 9.86 16.75 -0.73
C HIS A 125 8.45 17.14 -0.26
N SER A 126 7.41 16.79 -1.03
CA SER A 126 6.01 16.99 -0.64
C SER A 126 5.61 16.03 0.46
N VAL A 127 4.61 16.44 1.25
CA VAL A 127 3.93 15.54 2.20
C VAL A 127 2.43 15.66 1.95
N VAL A 128 1.79 14.53 1.66
CA VAL A 128 0.35 14.45 1.41
C VAL A 128 -0.26 13.43 2.37
N GLN A 129 -1.27 13.88 3.11
CA GLN A 129 -2.05 13.03 3.98
C GLN A 129 -3.28 12.49 3.26
N PHE A 130 -3.55 11.19 3.44
CA PHE A 130 -4.79 10.53 3.05
C PHE A 130 -5.50 10.03 4.32
N ASP A 131 -6.61 10.67 4.67
CA ASP A 131 -7.45 10.33 5.82
C ASP A 131 -8.67 9.54 5.35
N PHE A 132 -8.74 8.28 5.81
CA PHE A 132 -9.74 7.29 5.41
C PHE A 132 -10.90 7.20 6.41
N GLY A 133 -10.78 7.84 7.57
CA GLY A 133 -11.46 7.39 8.78
C GLY A 133 -10.93 6.05 9.28
N ALA A 134 -11.53 5.51 10.34
CA ALA A 134 -11.12 4.24 10.92
C ALA A 134 -11.28 3.09 9.90
N THR A 135 -10.15 2.49 9.52
CA THR A 135 -10.05 1.37 8.57
C THR A 135 -9.06 0.33 9.09
N ASN A 136 -9.15 -0.90 8.62
CA ASN A 136 -8.20 -1.97 8.89
C ASN A 136 -7.19 -2.17 7.75
N TYR A 137 -7.44 -1.61 6.57
CA TYR A 137 -6.62 -1.82 5.38
C TYR A 137 -6.54 -0.56 4.52
N VAL A 138 -5.39 -0.33 3.91
CA VAL A 138 -5.15 0.72 2.91
C VAL A 138 -4.25 0.20 1.79
N GLU A 139 -4.50 0.64 0.56
CA GLU A 139 -3.68 0.34 -0.62
C GLU A 139 -3.67 1.54 -1.57
N PHE A 140 -2.58 1.74 -2.29
CA PHE A 140 -2.57 2.56 -3.49
C PHE A 140 -1.60 2.06 -4.56
N ASN A 141 -1.92 2.36 -5.81
CA ASN A 141 -1.04 2.12 -6.95
C ASN A 141 -0.10 3.31 -7.13
N TYR A 142 1.15 3.08 -7.52
CA TYR A 142 2.09 4.17 -7.77
C TYR A 142 3.09 3.84 -8.88
N GLY A 143 3.66 4.88 -9.47
CA GLY A 143 4.62 4.72 -10.55
C GLY A 143 5.44 5.96 -10.80
N TYR A 144 6.42 5.82 -11.70
CA TYR A 144 7.41 6.86 -12.00
C TYR A 144 8.20 7.31 -10.76
N LEU A 145 8.35 6.43 -9.76
CA LEU A 145 9.18 6.70 -8.60
C LEU A 145 10.64 6.36 -8.94
N HIS A 146 11.55 7.33 -8.79
CA HIS A 146 12.96 7.18 -9.15
C HIS A 146 13.92 7.22 -7.95
N ASN A 147 13.38 7.28 -6.73
CA ASN A 147 14.16 7.33 -5.50
C ASN A 147 13.74 6.25 -4.50
N CYS A 148 14.61 5.98 -3.52
CA CYS A 148 14.38 4.99 -2.46
C CYS A 148 14.05 5.63 -1.10
N ASP A 149 14.02 6.95 -1.02
CA ASP A 149 13.79 7.71 0.21
C ASP A 149 12.36 8.25 0.34
N THR A 150 11.49 7.96 -0.63
CA THR A 150 10.04 8.12 -0.49
C THR A 150 9.47 7.06 0.45
N TYR A 151 8.66 7.48 1.41
CA TYR A 151 8.04 6.57 2.39
C TYR A 151 6.63 6.99 2.76
N VAL A 152 5.90 6.05 3.37
CA VAL A 152 4.54 6.22 3.89
C VAL A 152 4.59 6.01 5.40
N ASP A 153 4.19 7.01 6.18
CA ASP A 153 3.90 6.86 7.59
C ASP A 153 2.43 6.49 7.78
N ILE A 154 2.15 5.47 8.59
CA ILE A 154 0.80 4.96 8.84
C ILE A 154 0.40 5.30 10.27
N PHE A 155 -0.76 5.94 10.43
CA PHE A 155 -1.23 6.42 11.73
C PHE A 155 -2.57 5.82 12.14
N SER A 156 -2.76 5.63 13.44
CA SER A 156 -4.04 5.26 14.03
C SER A 156 -5.04 6.43 14.01
N PRO A 157 -6.35 6.19 14.25
CA PRO A 157 -7.34 7.26 14.38
C PRO A 157 -7.03 8.29 15.47
N SER A 158 -6.23 7.93 16.47
CA SER A 158 -5.77 8.85 17.52
C SER A 158 -4.47 9.59 17.18
N GLY A 159 -3.86 9.32 16.01
CA GLY A 159 -2.61 9.93 15.55
C GLY A 159 -1.34 9.26 16.07
N GLU A 160 -1.42 8.02 16.56
CA GLU A 160 -0.24 7.23 16.91
C GLU A 160 0.39 6.64 15.64
N LEU A 161 1.72 6.72 15.50
CA LEU A 161 2.44 6.10 14.39
C LEU A 161 2.43 4.57 14.57
N LEU A 162 1.79 3.87 13.64
CA LEU A 162 1.69 2.41 13.63
C LEU A 162 2.83 1.75 12.85
N GLY A 163 3.34 2.43 11.82
CA GLY A 163 4.38 1.89 10.96
C GLY A 163 4.88 2.91 9.94
N ARG A 164 5.99 2.56 9.29
CA ARG A 164 6.59 3.29 8.18
C ARG A 164 7.04 2.31 7.11
N GLU A 165 6.67 2.56 5.86
CA GLU A 165 7.08 1.76 4.71
C GLU A 165 7.79 2.60 3.67
N TYR A 166 8.95 2.15 3.20
CA TYR A 166 9.68 2.80 2.10
C TYR A 166 9.19 2.25 0.76
N LEU A 167 8.83 3.16 -0.14
CA LEU A 167 8.39 2.77 -1.48
C LEU A 167 9.59 2.38 -2.33
N GLN A 168 9.45 1.28 -3.06
CA GLN A 168 10.47 0.83 -4.00
C GLN A 168 10.37 1.63 -5.31
N PRO A 169 11.48 2.19 -5.82
CA PRO A 169 11.49 2.81 -7.13
C PRO A 169 11.08 1.83 -8.23
N GLY A 170 10.38 2.32 -9.25
CA GLY A 170 9.82 1.48 -10.32
C GLY A 170 8.44 1.94 -10.79
N GLY A 171 7.79 1.10 -11.60
CA GLY A 171 6.44 1.37 -12.09
C GLY A 171 6.37 2.42 -13.21
N ALA A 172 7.26 2.37 -14.21
CA ALA A 172 7.23 3.28 -15.36
C ALA A 172 6.14 2.92 -16.40
N SER A 173 5.22 2.02 -16.06
CA SER A 173 4.21 1.52 -16.99
C SER A 173 3.17 2.57 -17.35
N ARG A 174 2.60 2.41 -18.55
CA ARG A 174 1.50 3.22 -19.10
C ARG A 174 0.12 2.61 -18.82
N SER A 175 0.07 1.47 -18.14
CA SER A 175 -1.15 0.80 -17.71
C SER A 175 -1.18 0.74 -16.19
N GLU A 176 -2.37 0.89 -15.60
CA GLU A 176 -2.56 0.79 -14.16
C GLU A 176 -2.09 -0.56 -13.60
N GLN A 177 -2.25 -1.64 -14.38
CA GLN A 177 -1.70 -2.95 -14.05
C GLN A 177 -0.17 -2.89 -13.91
N GLY A 178 0.57 -2.19 -14.77
CA GLY A 178 2.04 -2.16 -14.64
C GLY A 178 2.58 -1.19 -13.58
N LEU A 179 1.73 -0.61 -12.73
CA LEU A 179 2.15 0.21 -11.59
C LEU A 179 2.56 -0.67 -10.42
N ASN A 180 3.41 -0.12 -9.55
CA ASN A 180 3.70 -0.74 -8.27
C ASN A 180 2.50 -0.56 -7.33
N THR A 181 2.44 -1.37 -6.28
CA THR A 181 1.36 -1.30 -5.28
C THR A 181 1.96 -1.21 -3.89
N PHE A 182 1.51 -0.21 -3.14
CA PHE A 182 1.68 -0.14 -1.69
C PHE A 182 0.41 -0.69 -1.04
N SER A 183 0.54 -1.58 -0.07
CA SER A 183 -0.57 -2.00 0.79
C SER A 183 -0.14 -2.15 2.23
N TRP A 184 -1.06 -1.91 3.16
CA TRP A 184 -0.80 -2.04 4.60
C TRP A 184 -2.04 -2.47 5.36
N GLN A 185 -1.88 -3.51 6.19
CA GLN A 185 -2.92 -4.11 7.03
C GLN A 185 -2.67 -3.73 8.48
N ALA A 186 -3.70 -3.24 9.17
CA ALA A 186 -3.65 -2.90 10.58
C ALA A 186 -3.36 -4.15 11.43
N PRO A 187 -2.45 -4.07 12.42
CA PRO A 187 -2.25 -5.11 13.41
C PRO A 187 -3.56 -5.47 14.12
N ALA A 188 -3.65 -6.72 14.59
CA ALA A 188 -4.84 -7.21 15.28
C ALA A 188 -5.24 -6.27 16.44
N GLY A 189 -6.51 -5.85 16.44
CA GLY A 189 -7.06 -4.95 17.46
C GLY A 189 -6.71 -3.47 17.28
N GLN A 190 -5.96 -3.11 16.23
CA GLN A 190 -5.69 -1.72 15.86
C GLN A 190 -6.48 -1.31 14.61
N GLN A 191 -6.53 0.00 14.36
CA GLN A 191 -7.12 0.59 13.15
C GLN A 191 -6.18 1.66 12.63
N ILE A 192 -6.20 1.86 11.32
CA ILE A 192 -5.59 2.98 10.61
C ILE A 192 -6.62 4.11 10.58
N GLY A 193 -6.17 5.35 10.78
CA GLY A 193 -6.96 6.55 10.53
C GLY A 193 -6.54 7.21 9.22
N TYR A 194 -5.23 7.41 9.06
CA TYR A 194 -4.66 8.09 7.91
C TYR A 194 -3.23 7.61 7.62
N ILE A 195 -2.76 7.92 6.42
CA ILE A 195 -1.35 7.81 6.05
C ILE A 195 -0.82 9.18 5.64
N ASP A 196 0.46 9.43 5.92
CA ASP A 196 1.20 10.55 5.35
C ASP A 196 2.22 10.00 4.35
N VAL A 197 2.15 10.43 3.10
CA VAL A 197 3.09 10.05 2.04
C VAL A 197 4.14 11.15 1.92
N HIS A 198 5.40 10.79 2.20
CA HIS A 198 6.56 11.66 2.18
C HIS A 198 7.37 11.39 0.92
N SER A 199 7.37 12.34 -0.01
CA SER A 199 8.16 12.23 -1.24
C SER A 199 9.63 12.57 -0.96
N GLY A 200 10.52 11.71 -1.45
CA GLY A 200 11.96 11.93 -1.51
C GLY A 200 12.38 12.94 -2.59
N GLU A 201 13.69 13.06 -2.81
CA GLU A 201 14.26 13.85 -3.92
C GLU A 201 14.46 12.93 -5.14
N ASP A 202 13.95 13.32 -6.31
CA ASP A 202 14.25 12.64 -7.57
C ASP A 202 15.69 12.99 -8.01
N PRO A 203 16.62 12.01 -8.07
CA PRO A 203 17.99 12.27 -8.51
C PRO A 203 18.09 12.58 -10.02
N ASP A 204 17.08 12.19 -10.82
CA ASP A 204 17.10 12.29 -12.27
C ASP A 204 16.63 13.67 -12.75
N THR A 205 17.59 14.56 -13.00
CA THR A 205 17.31 15.82 -13.70
C THR A 205 17.27 15.61 -15.22
N TYR A 206 16.11 15.28 -15.78
CA TYR A 206 15.95 15.22 -17.23
C TYR A 206 15.98 16.61 -17.90
N LYS A 207 16.43 16.60 -19.17
CA LYS A 207 16.68 17.72 -20.08
C LYS A 207 15.67 18.88 -19.96
N LYS A 208 16.18 20.10 -20.22
CA LYS A 208 15.41 21.34 -20.29
C LYS A 208 14.16 21.20 -21.17
N VAL A 209 12.96 21.37 -20.59
CA VAL A 209 11.67 21.44 -21.30
C VAL A 209 11.23 22.90 -21.42
N LEU A 210 10.56 23.23 -22.52
CA LEU A 210 9.95 24.53 -22.74
C LEU A 210 8.61 24.61 -22.01
N CYS A 211 8.57 25.32 -20.89
CA CYS A 211 7.35 25.73 -20.20
C CYS A 211 7.15 27.23 -20.41
N TRP A 212 6.08 27.64 -21.09
CA TRP A 212 5.79 29.07 -21.37
C TRP A 212 7.00 29.86 -21.91
N ASN A 213 7.75 29.25 -22.84
CA ASN A 213 8.99 29.79 -23.45
C ASN A 213 10.20 29.91 -22.52
N VAL A 214 10.18 29.28 -21.35
CA VAL A 214 11.33 29.17 -20.43
C VAL A 214 11.81 27.73 -20.41
N LEU A 215 13.13 27.54 -20.55
CA LEU A 215 13.78 26.24 -20.43
C LEU A 215 13.95 25.89 -18.94
N VAL A 216 13.12 24.98 -18.44
CA VAL A 216 13.14 24.48 -17.06
C VAL A 216 13.66 23.03 -17.01
N LYS A 217 14.34 22.64 -15.94
CA LYS A 217 14.67 21.22 -15.71
C LYS A 217 13.36 20.43 -15.65
N ARG A 218 13.33 19.22 -16.22
CA ARG A 218 12.15 18.36 -16.17
C ARG A 218 12.36 17.31 -15.11
N ASP A 219 12.07 17.70 -13.89
CA ASP A 219 11.73 16.78 -12.82
C ASP A 219 10.24 16.44 -12.97
N VAL A 220 9.90 15.18 -13.21
CA VAL A 220 8.53 14.80 -13.59
C VAL A 220 7.69 14.32 -12.41
N GLY A 221 8.24 14.39 -11.19
CA GLY A 221 7.64 13.82 -10.00
C GLY A 221 7.31 12.33 -10.19
N TRP A 222 6.45 11.83 -9.31
CA TRP A 222 5.90 10.47 -9.37
C TRP A 222 4.39 10.51 -9.19
N ILE A 223 3.70 9.40 -9.44
CA ILE A 223 2.24 9.36 -9.36
C ILE A 223 1.73 8.38 -8.32
N ILE A 224 0.60 8.76 -7.70
CA ILE A 224 -0.27 7.86 -6.93
C ILE A 224 -1.60 7.76 -7.65
N ASP A 225 -2.13 6.55 -7.73
CA ASP A 225 -3.41 6.20 -8.32
C ASP A 225 -4.10 5.19 -7.43
N THR A 226 -5.32 4.77 -7.76
CA THR A 226 -5.71 3.45 -7.24
C THR A 226 -5.91 3.38 -5.74
N VAL A 227 -6.43 4.41 -5.05
CA VAL A 227 -6.46 4.38 -3.57
C VAL A 227 -7.65 3.55 -3.08
N ARG A 228 -7.40 2.54 -2.26
CA ARG A 228 -8.42 1.66 -1.65
C ARG A 228 -8.27 1.64 -0.13
N TRP A 229 -9.40 1.54 0.58
CA TRP A 229 -9.41 1.44 2.04
C TRP A 229 -10.61 0.65 2.55
N GLY A 230 -10.48 0.00 3.70
CA GLY A 230 -11.58 -0.69 4.39
C GLY A 230 -12.10 -1.94 3.66
N LYS A 231 -11.38 -2.41 2.65
CA LYS A 231 -11.67 -3.63 1.92
C LYS A 231 -10.96 -4.80 2.59
N ASP A 232 -11.73 -5.88 2.80
CA ASP A 232 -11.25 -7.23 3.03
C ASP A 232 -10.37 -7.66 1.82
N GLU A 233 -9.30 -8.41 2.07
CA GLU A 233 -8.26 -8.78 1.07
C GLU A 233 -8.85 -9.45 -0.20
N SER A 234 -10.09 -9.95 -0.10
CA SER A 234 -10.82 -10.67 -1.16
C SER A 234 -11.19 -9.87 -2.43
N LEU A 235 -11.02 -8.54 -2.46
CA LEU A 235 -11.36 -7.70 -3.63
C LEU A 235 -10.15 -7.01 -4.28
N VAL A 236 -8.93 -7.29 -3.82
CA VAL A 236 -7.72 -6.94 -4.57
C VAL A 236 -7.59 -7.95 -5.70
N GLN A 237 -8.05 -7.59 -6.89
CA GLN A 237 -7.61 -8.28 -8.10
C GLN A 237 -6.12 -8.02 -8.25
N HIS A 238 -5.34 -8.99 -7.76
CA HIS A 238 -3.98 -9.40 -8.12
C HIS A 238 -3.10 -8.32 -8.74
N HIS A 239 -1.99 -8.02 -8.06
CA HIS A 239 -0.65 -8.15 -8.63
C HIS A 239 0.28 -8.70 -7.55
N THR A 240 0.55 -9.99 -7.68
CA THR A 240 1.54 -10.80 -6.98
C THR A 240 2.97 -10.27 -7.21
N LEU A 241 3.90 -10.56 -6.29
CA LEU A 241 5.20 -11.08 -6.76
C LEU A 241 4.98 -12.56 -7.10
N PRO A 242 5.54 -13.00 -8.23
CA PRO A 242 4.82 -13.27 -9.46
C PRO A 242 3.69 -14.30 -9.33
N GLU A 243 2.61 -14.07 -10.08
CA GLU A 243 1.61 -15.08 -10.48
C GLU A 243 2.19 -16.11 -11.47
N THR A 244 3.47 -16.46 -11.31
CA THR A 244 4.11 -17.61 -11.92
C THR A 244 5.07 -18.23 -10.90
N LEU A 245 4.57 -18.56 -9.73
CA LEU A 245 4.41 -19.99 -9.55
C LEU A 245 2.90 -20.17 -9.61
N GLU A 246 2.42 -20.73 -10.71
CA GLU A 246 1.14 -21.40 -10.68
C GLU A 246 1.06 -22.13 -9.33
N GLN A 247 -0.08 -22.13 -8.65
CA GLN A 247 -0.38 -23.31 -7.86
C GLN A 247 -0.52 -24.48 -8.86
N GLU A 248 0.58 -24.90 -9.47
CA GLU A 248 0.77 -26.18 -10.13
C GLU A 248 0.89 -27.21 -9.00
N GLY A 249 -0.15 -27.32 -8.19
CA GLY A 249 -0.20 -28.30 -7.12
C GLY A 249 -1.26 -28.05 -6.07
N ALA A 250 -1.76 -29.14 -5.51
CA ALA A 250 -2.62 -29.18 -4.34
C ALA A 250 -1.85 -28.78 -3.07
N GLN A 251 -2.60 -28.52 -2.00
CA GLN A 251 -2.07 -28.39 -0.65
C GLN A 251 -2.09 -29.76 0.05
N LEU A 252 -1.04 -30.08 0.80
CA LEU A 252 -1.01 -31.24 1.67
C LEU A 252 -1.20 -30.80 3.12
N HIS A 253 -2.23 -31.32 3.79
CA HIS A 253 -2.54 -31.00 5.18
C HIS A 253 -2.08 -32.12 6.10
N LEU A 254 -1.23 -31.81 7.08
CA LEU A 254 -0.68 -32.77 8.04
C LEU A 254 -1.04 -32.41 9.48
N ASN A 255 -1.72 -33.34 10.16
CA ASN A 255 -1.97 -33.24 11.60
C ASN A 255 -0.83 -33.84 12.45
N ASP A 256 -0.09 -34.81 11.90
CA ASP A 256 1.07 -35.42 12.56
C ASP A 256 2.10 -35.79 11.48
N VAL A 257 3.23 -35.06 11.48
CA VAL A 257 4.31 -35.20 10.50
C VAL A 257 4.97 -36.57 10.62
N GLN A 258 5.22 -37.03 11.84
CA GLN A 258 5.95 -38.28 12.09
C GLN A 258 5.12 -39.50 11.71
N GLN A 259 3.82 -39.48 12.06
CA GLN A 259 2.88 -40.49 11.62
C GLN A 259 2.74 -40.51 10.11
N TRP A 260 2.69 -39.34 9.46
CA TRP A 260 2.57 -39.25 8.01
C TRP A 260 3.82 -39.80 7.30
N LEU A 261 5.03 -39.43 7.75
CA LEU A 261 6.30 -39.95 7.22
C LEU A 261 6.38 -41.48 7.34
N ALA A 262 5.96 -42.02 8.49
CA ALA A 262 5.91 -43.47 8.71
C ALA A 262 4.92 -44.19 7.76
N ALA A 263 3.80 -43.54 7.43
CA ALA A 263 2.78 -44.11 6.56
C ALA A 263 3.12 -44.04 5.05
N HIS A 264 3.97 -43.08 4.64
CA HIS A 264 4.28 -42.81 3.24
C HIS A 264 5.72 -43.20 2.85
N SER A 265 6.29 -44.19 3.54
CA SER A 265 7.63 -44.71 3.24
C SER A 265 7.72 -45.26 1.81
N GLY A 266 8.60 -44.70 0.98
CA GLY A 266 8.93 -45.23 -0.35
C GLY A 266 8.05 -44.78 -1.52
N GLN A 267 7.21 -43.75 -1.34
CA GLN A 267 6.47 -43.10 -2.43
C GLN A 267 6.83 -41.63 -2.53
N LEU A 268 7.16 -41.17 -3.75
CA LEU A 268 7.31 -39.74 -4.06
C LEU A 268 5.97 -39.21 -4.57
N LEU A 269 5.36 -38.31 -3.80
CA LEU A 269 4.16 -37.59 -4.18
C LEU A 269 4.53 -36.38 -5.02
N GLN A 270 3.77 -36.17 -6.09
CA GLN A 270 3.91 -35.05 -7.01
C GLN A 270 2.61 -34.25 -7.05
N GLY A 271 2.70 -33.01 -7.55
CA GLY A 271 1.54 -32.13 -7.70
C GLY A 271 1.06 -31.55 -6.37
N PHE A 272 1.94 -31.44 -5.37
CA PHE A 272 1.73 -30.59 -4.20
C PHE A 272 2.71 -29.43 -4.26
N SER A 273 2.20 -28.20 -4.08
CA SER A 273 3.00 -26.97 -4.07
C SER A 273 3.13 -26.39 -2.66
N ALA A 274 2.24 -26.78 -1.74
CA ALA A 274 2.22 -26.30 -0.37
C ALA A 274 1.98 -27.43 0.66
N LEU A 275 2.59 -27.27 1.83
CA LEU A 275 2.38 -28.09 3.02
C LEU A 275 1.75 -27.21 4.10
N VAL A 276 0.69 -27.71 4.75
CA VAL A 276 0.00 -27.05 5.86
C VAL A 276 0.07 -27.95 7.07
N LEU A 277 0.67 -27.46 8.16
CA LEU A 277 0.66 -28.15 9.45
C LEU A 277 -0.55 -27.71 10.27
N GLU A 278 -1.34 -28.68 10.72
CA GLU A 278 -2.55 -28.43 11.51
C GLU A 278 -2.37 -28.80 13.00
N GLY A 279 -1.45 -29.73 13.29
CA GLY A 279 -1.23 -30.26 14.63
C GLY A 279 -0.21 -29.49 15.49
N GLU A 280 -0.23 -29.76 16.79
CA GLU A 280 0.61 -29.09 17.79
C GLU A 280 2.05 -29.61 17.82
N HIS A 281 3.02 -28.70 17.94
CA HIS A 281 4.43 -29.00 18.24
C HIS A 281 5.10 -29.98 17.26
N GLN A 282 4.82 -29.81 15.98
CA GLN A 282 5.37 -30.65 14.92
C GLN A 282 6.85 -30.36 14.72
N GLN A 283 7.62 -31.42 14.48
CA GLN A 283 9.02 -31.33 14.09
C GLN A 283 9.15 -31.83 12.66
N LEU A 284 9.54 -30.92 11.78
CA LEU A 284 9.65 -31.14 10.35
C LEU A 284 11.10 -30.97 9.92
N ASP A 285 11.69 -32.05 9.41
CA ASP A 285 12.99 -31.99 8.73
C ASP A 285 12.74 -31.89 7.22
N TYR A 286 13.11 -30.75 6.62
CA TYR A 286 12.93 -30.52 5.19
C TYR A 286 13.64 -31.58 4.35
N GLN A 287 14.76 -32.13 4.84
CA GLN A 287 15.48 -33.19 4.16
C GLN A 287 14.71 -34.50 4.09
N GLN A 288 14.00 -34.84 5.16
CA GLN A 288 13.16 -36.03 5.19
C GLN A 288 11.91 -35.81 4.35
N LEU A 289 11.27 -34.64 4.47
CA LEU A 289 10.06 -34.31 3.72
C LEU A 289 10.24 -34.43 2.20
N THR A 290 11.35 -33.89 1.70
CA THR A 290 11.63 -33.84 0.25
C THR A 290 12.00 -35.19 -0.37
N GLN A 291 12.17 -36.24 0.45
CA GLN A 291 12.25 -37.63 -0.03
C GLN A 291 10.87 -38.20 -0.38
N HIS A 292 9.80 -37.58 0.14
CA HIS A 292 8.42 -38.01 -0.04
C HIS A 292 7.60 -37.05 -0.91
N ILE A 293 8.01 -35.79 -1.06
CA ILE A 293 7.29 -34.78 -1.84
C ILE A 293 8.27 -33.99 -2.71
N SER A 294 7.91 -33.78 -3.98
CA SER A 294 8.65 -32.90 -4.91
C SER A 294 7.83 -31.67 -5.29
N GLY A 295 8.50 -30.54 -5.54
CA GLY A 295 7.86 -29.31 -6.04
C GLY A 295 7.29 -28.40 -4.95
N LEU A 296 7.62 -28.64 -3.68
CA LEU A 296 7.15 -27.83 -2.57
C LEU A 296 7.80 -26.44 -2.61
N GLN A 297 6.96 -25.41 -2.52
CA GLN A 297 7.36 -24.00 -2.53
C GLN A 297 6.87 -23.25 -1.30
N HIS A 298 5.85 -23.78 -0.61
CA HIS A 298 5.26 -23.19 0.57
C HIS A 298 5.19 -24.20 1.72
N ILE A 299 5.62 -23.78 2.90
CA ILE A 299 5.37 -24.46 4.17
C ILE A 299 4.63 -23.49 5.09
N ASP A 300 3.45 -23.89 5.55
CA ASP A 300 2.61 -23.17 6.49
C ASP A 300 2.70 -23.86 7.86
N LEU A 301 3.32 -23.15 8.82
CA LEU A 301 3.50 -23.55 10.21
C LEU A 301 2.44 -22.96 11.14
N THR A 302 1.49 -22.15 10.62
CA THR A 302 0.44 -21.43 11.41
C THR A 302 -0.63 -22.32 12.04
N GLY A 303 -0.36 -23.63 12.09
CA GLY A 303 -1.14 -24.59 12.84
C GLY A 303 -1.13 -24.29 14.33
N SER A 304 -1.50 -25.30 15.10
CA SER A 304 -1.50 -25.16 16.55
C SER A 304 -0.09 -25.39 17.11
N GLY A 305 0.23 -24.78 18.27
CA GLY A 305 1.49 -24.97 19.00
C GLY A 305 2.77 -24.47 18.32
N ASP A 306 3.90 -24.63 19.00
CA ASP A 306 5.21 -24.15 18.53
C ASP A 306 5.87 -25.21 17.61
N ASN A 307 5.84 -24.99 16.30
CA ASN A 307 6.37 -25.92 15.30
C ASN A 307 7.85 -25.62 14.97
N LEU A 308 8.59 -26.67 14.64
CA LEU A 308 10.01 -26.58 14.30
C LEU A 308 10.23 -27.09 12.88
N LEU A 309 10.76 -26.23 12.01
CA LEU A 309 11.22 -26.59 10.67
C LEU A 309 12.75 -26.55 10.63
N GLN A 310 13.38 -27.70 10.40
CA GLN A 310 14.82 -27.77 10.16
C GLN A 310 15.13 -27.61 8.66
N LEU A 311 16.03 -26.68 8.33
CA LEU A 311 16.36 -26.30 6.97
C LEU A 311 17.88 -26.36 6.70
N ASP A 312 18.27 -26.94 5.57
CA ASP A 312 19.64 -26.96 5.07
C ASP A 312 19.82 -26.08 3.84
N ALA A 313 20.83 -25.21 3.87
CA ALA A 313 21.09 -24.21 2.84
C ALA A 313 21.42 -24.82 1.48
N GLN A 314 22.26 -25.86 1.50
CA GLN A 314 22.75 -26.51 0.30
C GLN A 314 21.62 -27.31 -0.36
N GLN A 315 20.78 -27.94 0.45
CA GLN A 315 19.62 -28.66 -0.05
C GLN A 315 18.60 -27.72 -0.71
N LEU A 316 18.30 -26.56 -0.10
CA LEU A 316 17.38 -25.58 -0.66
C LEU A 316 17.85 -25.14 -2.06
N LEU A 317 19.15 -24.85 -2.21
CA LEU A 317 19.77 -24.52 -3.50
C LEU A 317 19.80 -25.70 -4.47
N GLN A 318 20.11 -26.91 -4.03
CA GLN A 318 20.10 -28.09 -4.90
C GLN A 318 18.72 -28.35 -5.50
N GLN A 319 17.64 -28.14 -4.73
CA GLN A 319 16.29 -28.19 -5.26
C GLN A 319 16.00 -27.03 -6.21
N ALA A 320 16.54 -25.84 -5.95
CA ALA A 320 16.49 -24.71 -6.89
C ALA A 320 17.05 -25.07 -8.27
N HIS A 321 18.12 -25.85 -8.29
CA HIS A 321 18.82 -26.23 -9.51
C HIS A 321 18.27 -27.47 -10.22
N GLN A 322 17.27 -28.20 -9.68
CA GLN A 322 16.77 -29.44 -10.31
C GLN A 322 15.60 -29.25 -11.29
N ASP A 323 14.64 -28.34 -11.06
CA ASP A 323 13.53 -28.11 -12.03
C ASP A 323 13.91 -27.10 -13.16
N VAL A 324 15.07 -27.31 -13.77
CA VAL A 324 15.68 -26.40 -14.76
C VAL A 324 14.76 -26.19 -15.97
N LEU A 325 14.55 -24.91 -16.33
CA LEU A 325 14.02 -24.34 -17.59
C LEU A 325 12.68 -23.58 -17.48
N LEU A 326 12.66 -22.43 -16.80
CA LEU A 326 11.80 -21.30 -17.17
C LEU A 326 12.63 -19.99 -17.24
N PRO A 327 12.38 -19.07 -18.20
CA PRO A 327 13.37 -18.07 -18.63
C PRO A 327 13.41 -16.79 -17.79
N GLU A 328 12.52 -16.62 -16.82
CA GLU A 328 12.32 -15.35 -16.10
C GLU A 328 12.46 -15.58 -14.57
N ARG A 329 13.72 -15.63 -14.13
CA ARG A 329 14.33 -15.24 -12.82
C ARG A 329 13.68 -15.64 -11.46
N THR A 330 14.53 -16.25 -10.60
CA THR A 330 14.45 -16.50 -9.14
C THR A 330 13.32 -17.40 -8.62
N ARG A 331 13.67 -18.55 -8.03
CA ARG A 331 12.70 -19.38 -7.30
C ARG A 331 12.49 -18.87 -5.89
N SER A 332 11.24 -18.86 -5.44
CA SER A 332 10.88 -18.39 -4.11
C SER A 332 10.37 -19.54 -3.25
N TRP A 333 10.93 -19.67 -2.05
CA TRP A 333 10.35 -20.47 -0.96
C TRP A 333 9.67 -19.54 0.02
N LEU A 334 8.51 -19.96 0.51
CA LEU A 334 7.73 -19.23 1.49
C LEU A 334 7.52 -20.12 2.72
N ILE A 335 7.90 -19.61 3.89
CA ILE A 335 7.69 -20.25 5.18
C ILE A 335 6.84 -19.32 6.02
N ASP A 336 5.56 -19.64 6.15
CA ASP A 336 4.62 -18.94 6.99
C ASP A 336 4.56 -19.60 8.36
N GLY A 337 4.23 -18.84 9.40
CA GLY A 337 4.18 -19.29 10.78
C GLY A 337 3.88 -18.14 11.73
N ASP A 338 3.72 -18.45 13.00
CA ASP A 338 3.38 -17.49 14.04
C ASP A 338 4.41 -17.47 15.20
N ALA A 339 4.14 -16.63 16.19
CA ALA A 339 5.04 -16.44 17.32
C ALA A 339 5.14 -17.70 18.19
N GLY A 340 6.28 -18.37 18.11
CA GLY A 340 6.51 -19.66 18.78
C GLY A 340 7.19 -20.65 17.85
N ASP A 341 6.91 -20.52 16.55
CA ASP A 341 7.54 -21.30 15.50
C ASP A 341 9.02 -20.97 15.32
N VAL A 342 9.79 -21.99 14.94
CA VAL A 342 11.23 -21.88 14.73
C VAL A 342 11.61 -22.51 13.38
N VAL A 343 12.31 -21.74 12.55
CA VAL A 343 13.13 -22.26 11.45
C VAL A 343 14.55 -22.43 11.97
N GLN A 344 14.95 -23.68 12.16
CA GLN A 344 16.30 -24.02 12.60
C GLN A 344 17.21 -24.30 11.41
N LEU A 345 18.29 -23.53 11.30
CA LEU A 345 19.30 -23.73 10.26
C LEU A 345 20.25 -24.86 10.67
N SER A 346 20.35 -25.91 9.83
CA SER A 346 21.22 -27.07 10.11
C SER A 346 22.69 -26.69 10.33
N ASP A 347 23.18 -25.68 9.60
CA ASP A 347 24.45 -25.00 9.85
C ASP A 347 24.30 -23.52 9.47
N SER A 348 24.14 -22.65 10.46
CA SER A 348 23.98 -21.21 10.23
C SER A 348 25.20 -20.58 9.56
N THR A 349 26.42 -21.08 9.82
CA THR A 349 27.63 -20.56 9.18
C THR A 349 27.63 -20.88 7.70
N GLN A 350 27.28 -22.11 7.34
CA GLN A 350 27.17 -22.52 5.94
C GLN A 350 26.01 -21.80 5.23
N PHE A 351 24.89 -21.59 5.92
CA PHE A 351 23.74 -20.87 5.37
C PHE A 351 24.13 -19.46 4.93
N TYR A 352 24.77 -18.67 5.80
CA TYR A 352 25.19 -17.30 5.47
C TYR A 352 26.40 -17.21 4.52
N GLN A 353 27.04 -18.34 4.17
CA GLN A 353 28.02 -18.39 3.07
C GLN A 353 27.35 -18.54 1.70
N GLN A 354 26.06 -18.87 1.65
CA GLN A 354 25.29 -19.15 0.44
C GLN A 354 24.10 -18.21 0.26
N TRP A 355 23.61 -17.64 1.36
CA TRP A 355 22.44 -16.78 1.42
C TRP A 355 22.77 -15.48 2.16
N GLN A 356 22.18 -14.39 1.69
CA GLN A 356 22.28 -13.07 2.30
C GLN A 356 20.89 -12.58 2.68
N GLN A 357 20.73 -12.15 3.93
CA GLN A 357 19.52 -11.47 4.35
C GLN A 357 19.48 -10.07 3.72
N GLN A 358 18.42 -9.79 2.96
CA GLN A 358 18.21 -8.51 2.26
C GLN A 358 17.40 -7.51 3.11
N GLY A 359 16.76 -7.98 4.17
CA GLY A 359 15.94 -7.18 5.07
C GLY A 359 14.57 -7.83 5.28
N THR A 360 13.56 -7.00 5.49
CA THR A 360 12.16 -7.44 5.59
C THR A 360 11.32 -6.84 4.46
N GLN A 361 10.31 -7.58 4.02
CA GLN A 361 9.35 -7.15 3.00
C GLN A 361 7.93 -7.42 3.50
N GLN A 362 7.01 -6.48 3.31
CA GLN A 362 5.60 -6.70 3.60
C GLN A 362 4.85 -7.21 2.36
N SER A 363 4.04 -8.25 2.53
CA SER A 363 3.20 -8.81 1.48
C SER A 363 2.09 -9.66 2.11
N GLY A 364 0.85 -9.53 1.62
CA GLY A 364 -0.28 -10.34 2.08
C GLY A 364 -0.58 -10.20 3.59
N GLY A 365 -0.54 -8.96 4.10
CA GLY A 365 -0.80 -8.68 5.52
C GLY A 365 0.27 -9.17 6.50
N LYS A 366 1.36 -9.74 5.99
CA LYS A 366 2.47 -10.32 6.76
C LYS A 366 3.78 -9.62 6.46
N VAL A 367 4.69 -9.62 7.44
CA VAL A 367 6.07 -9.16 7.28
C VAL A 367 6.94 -10.38 7.05
N TRP A 368 7.79 -10.35 6.04
CA TRP A 368 8.66 -11.46 5.63
C TRP A 368 10.12 -11.05 5.79
N GLN A 369 10.91 -11.87 6.47
CA GLN A 369 12.37 -11.84 6.40
C GLN A 369 12.78 -12.37 5.02
N VAL A 370 13.53 -11.56 4.27
CA VAL A 370 13.95 -11.88 2.90
C VAL A 370 15.40 -12.32 2.91
N PHE A 371 15.65 -13.52 2.40
CA PHE A 371 16.98 -14.06 2.13
C PHE A 371 17.12 -14.29 0.63
N GLU A 372 18.22 -13.84 0.04
CA GLU A 372 18.54 -14.07 -1.37
C GLU A 372 19.81 -14.91 -1.46
N SER A 373 19.83 -15.89 -2.36
CA SER A 373 21.03 -16.67 -2.61
C SER A 373 22.11 -15.80 -3.25
N LEU A 374 23.38 -16.02 -2.88
CA LEU A 374 24.50 -15.23 -3.41
C LEU A 374 24.72 -15.41 -4.92
N ASP A 375 24.18 -16.48 -5.50
CA ASP A 375 24.17 -16.70 -6.95
C ASP A 375 22.94 -16.12 -7.65
N HIS A 376 22.05 -15.44 -6.90
CA HIS A 376 20.81 -14.84 -7.37
C HIS A 376 19.86 -15.82 -8.08
N SER A 377 19.96 -17.11 -7.76
CA SER A 377 19.10 -18.15 -8.33
C SER A 377 17.82 -18.38 -7.51
N ALA A 378 17.82 -17.93 -6.25
CA ALA A 378 16.80 -18.28 -5.28
C ALA A 378 16.53 -17.17 -4.22
N THR A 379 15.29 -17.12 -3.76
CA THR A 379 14.81 -16.25 -2.68
C THR A 379 14.07 -17.08 -1.65
N LEU A 380 14.30 -16.82 -0.37
CA LEU A 380 13.61 -17.45 0.75
C LEU A 380 12.93 -16.36 1.58
N LEU A 381 11.62 -16.51 1.77
CA LEU A 381 10.76 -15.62 2.55
C LEU A 381 10.31 -16.39 3.79
N ILE A 382 10.62 -15.85 4.97
CA ILE A 382 10.20 -16.42 6.25
C ILE A 382 9.37 -15.39 6.98
N ASN A 383 8.17 -15.71 7.46
CA ASN A 383 7.37 -14.77 8.23
C ASN A 383 8.21 -14.23 9.41
N ASN A 384 8.13 -12.92 9.65
CA ASN A 384 8.90 -12.21 10.66
C ASN A 384 8.50 -12.57 12.09
N GLU A 385 7.34 -13.21 12.29
CA GLU A 385 6.95 -13.78 13.58
C GLU A 385 7.67 -15.11 13.90
N VAL A 386 8.20 -15.77 12.87
CA VAL A 386 8.95 -17.03 13.00
C VAL A 386 10.42 -16.74 13.36
N MET A 387 10.92 -17.43 14.39
CA MET A 387 12.31 -17.31 14.80
C MET A 387 13.22 -18.08 13.84
N VAL A 388 14.24 -17.42 13.28
CA VAL A 388 15.32 -18.09 12.54
C VAL A 388 16.50 -18.30 13.48
N ALA A 389 16.86 -19.56 13.74
CA ALA A 389 17.83 -19.95 14.78
C ALA A 389 19.03 -20.74 14.23
#